data_AF-A0A662PVE6-F1
#
_entry.id   AF-A0A662PVE6-F1
#
_cell.length_a   1.000
_cell.length_b   1.000
_cell.length_c   1.000
_cell.angle_alpha   90.00
_cell.angle_beta   90.00
_cell.angle_gamma   90.00
#
_symmetry.space_group_name_H-M   'P 1'
#
loop_
_entity.id
_entity.type
_entity.pdbx_description
1 polymer ?
#
loop_
_entity_poly.entity_id
_entity_poly.type
_entity_poly.pdbx_seq_one_letter_code
_entity_poly.pdbx_strand_id
1 'polypeptide(L)'
;MKGLKIYCGYYVAPFAVVGFVGSSEGLIHLGFYRSLEDFVERVRGRFGEIHQSIGEFKDLIELLERYFSGQRIELDYPIILTGTEFQLRVWMKVREIPYGEVRSYEWVARNIGRRGAARAVGNALRRNPIALIIPCHRVVRKDGSIGGFGYGVEVKRKLLRIEGIEL
;
A
#
# COMPACT_ATOMS: atom_id res chain seq x y z
N MET A 1 10.14 11.38 26.82
CA MET A 1 9.64 10.39 25.84
C MET A 1 10.84 9.94 25.02
N LYS A 2 11.32 8.69 25.18
CA LYS A 2 12.37 8.16 24.31
C LYS A 2 11.78 8.09 22.90
N GLY A 3 12.45 8.68 21.91
CA GLY A 3 12.00 8.65 20.52
C GLY A 3 11.74 7.21 20.09
N LEU A 4 10.58 6.95 19.52
CA LEU A 4 10.22 5.64 18.99
C LEU A 4 11.27 5.26 17.95
N LYS A 5 12.00 4.16 18.17
CA LYS A 5 12.97 3.68 17.17
C LYS A 5 12.20 3.27 15.92
N ILE A 6 12.62 3.80 14.78
CA ILE A 6 12.06 3.47 13.48
C ILE A 6 13.03 2.51 12.78
N TYR A 7 12.48 1.41 12.30
CA TYR A 7 13.19 0.39 11.54
C TYR A 7 12.71 0.39 10.10
N CYS A 8 13.56 -0.11 9.20
CA CYS A 8 13.19 -0.41 7.83
C CYS A 8 13.55 -1.85 7.47
N GLY A 9 12.83 -2.38 6.50
CA GLY A 9 13.06 -3.69 5.91
C GLY A 9 12.48 -3.75 4.51
N TYR A 10 12.70 -4.87 3.85
CA TYR A 10 12.19 -5.10 2.51
C TYR A 10 11.87 -6.57 2.26
N TYR A 11 11.05 -6.81 1.25
CA TYR A 11 10.77 -8.11 0.64
C TYR A 11 11.01 -8.00 -0.87
N VAL A 12 11.69 -8.97 -1.46
CA VAL A 12 11.95 -8.99 -2.90
C VAL A 12 10.82 -9.78 -3.58
N ALA A 13 9.87 -9.07 -4.16
CA ALA A 13 8.81 -9.67 -4.96
C ALA A 13 9.32 -9.96 -6.40
N PRO A 14 8.64 -10.83 -7.18
CA PRO A 14 9.09 -11.20 -8.53
C PRO A 14 9.24 -10.04 -9.53
N PHE A 15 8.71 -8.85 -9.21
CA PHE A 15 8.69 -7.71 -10.12
C PHE A 15 9.03 -6.36 -9.47
N ALA A 16 9.34 -6.34 -8.17
CA ALA A 16 9.62 -5.11 -7.43
C ALA A 16 10.25 -5.43 -6.07
N VAL A 17 10.95 -4.44 -5.51
CA VAL A 17 11.29 -4.45 -4.09
C VAL A 17 10.12 -3.84 -3.31
N VAL A 18 9.57 -4.58 -2.36
CA VAL A 18 8.54 -4.10 -1.43
C VAL A 18 9.24 -3.62 -0.17
N GLY A 19 9.37 -2.31 -0.04
CA GLY A 19 10.08 -1.69 1.08
C GLY A 19 9.11 -1.15 2.14
N PHE A 20 9.43 -1.38 3.41
CA PHE A 20 8.58 -0.98 4.53
C PHE A 20 9.38 -0.31 5.65
N VAL A 21 8.70 0.55 6.40
CA VAL A 21 9.23 1.35 7.51
C VAL A 21 8.21 1.34 8.62
N GLY A 22 8.64 1.12 9.85
CA GLY A 22 7.74 1.03 10.99
C GLY A 22 8.46 1.06 12.33
N SER A 23 7.68 0.84 13.37
CA SER A 23 8.15 0.69 14.75
C SER A 23 7.48 -0.54 15.37
N SER A 24 7.74 -0.78 16.66
CA SER A 24 7.03 -1.82 17.42
C SER A 24 5.50 -1.63 17.47
N GLU A 25 4.98 -0.45 17.14
CA GLU A 25 3.55 -0.14 17.12
C GLU A 25 2.88 -0.36 15.75
N GLY A 26 3.67 -0.53 14.68
CA GLY A 26 3.16 -0.80 13.33
C GLY A 26 3.90 -0.10 12.20
N LEU A 27 3.44 -0.35 10.97
CA LEU A 27 3.98 0.25 9.75
C LEU A 27 3.54 1.69 9.58
N ILE A 28 4.52 2.53 9.23
CA ILE A 28 4.32 3.93 8.84
C ILE A 28 4.41 4.06 7.31
N HIS A 29 5.12 3.14 6.64
CA HIS A 29 5.24 3.11 5.19
C HIS A 29 5.35 1.68 4.66
N LEU A 30 4.69 1.42 3.53
CA LEU A 30 4.90 0.25 2.68
C LEU A 30 4.76 0.71 1.23
N GLY A 31 5.77 0.47 0.40
CA GLY A 31 5.77 0.87 -1.01
C GLY A 31 6.57 -0.05 -1.91
N PHE A 32 6.46 0.19 -3.21
CA PHE A 32 7.15 -0.56 -4.26
C PHE A 32 8.29 0.27 -4.86
N TYR A 33 9.42 -0.37 -5.09
CA TYR A 33 10.67 0.25 -5.53
C TYR A 33 11.29 -0.56 -6.65
N ARG A 34 12.08 0.11 -7.49
CA ARG A 34 12.71 -0.52 -8.66
C ARG A 34 13.90 -1.40 -8.29
N SER A 35 14.58 -1.07 -7.20
CA SER A 35 15.71 -1.82 -6.67
C SER A 35 15.88 -1.55 -5.17
N LEU A 36 16.80 -2.26 -4.53
CA LEU A 36 17.12 -2.03 -3.12
C LEU A 36 17.75 -0.65 -2.91
N GLU A 37 18.55 -0.20 -3.87
CA GLU A 37 19.18 1.12 -3.88
C GLU A 37 18.12 2.23 -3.95
N ASP A 38 17.15 2.12 -4.86
CA ASP A 38 16.01 3.07 -4.99
C ASP A 38 15.16 3.10 -3.72
N PHE A 39 15.00 1.96 -3.03
CA PHE A 39 14.35 1.92 -1.72
C PHE A 39 15.16 2.66 -0.66
N VAL A 40 16.44 2.33 -0.49
CA VAL A 40 17.30 2.90 0.54
C VAL A 40 17.43 4.42 0.36
N GLU A 41 17.62 4.89 -0.86
CA GLU A 41 17.72 6.32 -1.18
C GLU A 41 16.43 7.07 -0.81
N ARG A 42 15.27 6.59 -1.26
CA ARG A 42 13.97 7.24 -1.02
C ARG A 42 13.56 7.21 0.44
N VAL A 43 13.82 6.12 1.14
CA VAL A 43 13.47 6.03 2.56
C VAL A 43 14.37 6.90 3.41
N ARG A 44 15.69 6.91 3.18
CA ARG A 44 16.59 7.83 3.89
C ARG A 44 16.22 9.29 3.63
N GLY A 45 15.89 9.64 2.38
CA GLY A 45 15.47 11.00 2.04
C GLY A 45 14.16 11.44 2.71
N ARG A 46 13.29 10.50 3.10
CA ARG A 46 11.99 10.81 3.72
C ARG A 46 11.96 10.68 5.24
N PHE A 47 12.67 9.70 5.80
CA PHE A 47 12.60 9.34 7.22
C PHE A 47 13.90 9.64 7.97
N GLY A 48 14.94 10.09 7.28
CA GLY A 48 16.24 10.39 7.90
C GLY A 48 17.02 9.13 8.23
N GLU A 49 17.61 9.10 9.41
CA GLU A 49 18.35 7.94 9.91
C GLU A 49 17.38 6.78 10.19
N ILE A 50 17.68 5.62 9.60
CA ILE A 50 16.86 4.41 9.69
C ILE A 50 17.75 3.21 10.00
N HIS A 51 17.28 2.33 10.88
CA HIS A 51 17.98 1.09 11.22
C HIS A 51 17.34 -0.06 10.45
N GLN A 52 18.13 -0.78 9.65
CA GLN A 52 17.64 -2.00 9.01
C GLN A 52 17.46 -3.10 10.05
N SER A 53 16.30 -3.75 10.05
CA SER A 53 16.05 -4.92 10.88
C SER A 53 15.05 -5.84 10.22
N ILE A 54 15.48 -7.05 9.86
CA ILE A 54 14.56 -8.09 9.34
C ILE A 54 13.72 -8.66 10.47
N GLY A 55 14.28 -8.81 11.68
CA GLY A 55 13.61 -9.42 12.82
C GLY A 55 12.34 -8.68 13.26
N GLU A 56 12.33 -7.35 13.17
CA GLU A 56 11.16 -6.52 13.52
C GLU A 56 9.98 -6.70 12.54
N PHE A 57 10.22 -7.29 11.37
CA PHE A 57 9.22 -7.45 10.31
C PHE A 57 9.02 -8.91 9.90
N LYS A 58 9.41 -9.87 10.73
CA LYS A 58 9.32 -11.30 10.39
C LYS A 58 7.90 -11.70 9.96
N ASP A 59 6.90 -11.35 10.78
CA ASP A 59 5.49 -11.69 10.49
C ASP A 59 4.98 -11.01 9.22
N LEU A 60 5.43 -9.77 8.95
CA LEU A 60 5.10 -9.07 7.71
C LEU A 60 5.70 -9.78 6.50
N ILE A 61 6.96 -10.21 6.59
CA ILE A 61 7.65 -10.93 5.51
C ILE A 61 6.92 -12.25 5.20
N GLU A 62 6.52 -13.00 6.22
CA GLU A 62 5.74 -14.23 6.06
C GLU A 62 4.37 -13.96 5.39
N LEU A 63 3.68 -12.87 5.76
CA LEU A 63 2.44 -12.45 5.11
C LEU A 63 2.65 -12.08 3.64
N LEU A 64 3.72 -11.34 3.33
CA LEU A 64 4.06 -10.95 1.97
C LEU A 64 4.42 -12.16 1.12
N GLU A 65 5.18 -13.11 1.65
CA GLU A 65 5.52 -14.36 0.95
C GLU A 65 4.25 -15.13 0.55
N ARG A 66 3.32 -15.29 1.48
CA ARG A 66 2.01 -15.91 1.21
C ARG A 66 1.23 -15.16 0.13
N TYR A 67 1.14 -13.84 0.25
CA TYR A 67 0.46 -13.01 -0.76
C TYR A 67 1.09 -13.15 -2.16
N PHE A 68 2.41 -12.99 -2.27
CA PHE A 68 3.10 -13.04 -3.57
C PHE A 68 3.18 -14.45 -4.17
N SER A 69 2.94 -15.51 -3.38
CA SER A 69 2.72 -16.87 -3.88
C SER A 69 1.32 -17.09 -4.51
N GLY A 70 0.45 -16.08 -4.47
CA GLY A 70 -0.92 -16.17 -5.00
C GLY A 70 -1.92 -16.79 -4.02
N GLN A 71 -1.54 -17.01 -2.76
CA GLN A 71 -2.48 -17.48 -1.75
C GLN A 71 -3.52 -16.38 -1.46
N ARG A 72 -4.80 -16.74 -1.50
CA ARG A 72 -5.89 -15.86 -1.04
C ARG A 72 -5.70 -15.60 0.47
N ILE A 73 -5.33 -14.36 0.80
CA ILE A 73 -5.03 -13.94 2.17
C ILE A 73 -5.47 -12.48 2.39
N GLU A 74 -5.91 -12.19 3.61
CA GLU A 74 -6.07 -10.81 4.07
C GLU A 74 -4.76 -10.31 4.66
N LEU A 75 -4.26 -9.19 4.17
CA LEU A 75 -3.06 -8.54 4.69
C LEU A 75 -3.44 -7.65 5.87
N ASP A 76 -3.73 -8.27 7.00
CA ASP A 76 -3.98 -7.56 8.25
C ASP A 76 -2.68 -7.43 9.06
N TYR A 77 -2.17 -6.20 9.14
CA TYR A 77 -0.97 -5.86 9.87
C TYR A 77 -1.16 -4.49 10.55
N PRO A 78 -0.61 -4.25 11.76
CA PRO A 78 -0.72 -2.96 12.42
C PRO A 78 -0.12 -1.82 11.57
N ILE A 79 -0.89 -0.74 11.41
CA ILE A 79 -0.48 0.44 10.63
C ILE A 79 -0.71 1.72 11.43
N ILE A 80 0.17 2.70 11.22
CA ILE A 80 0.10 4.03 11.79
C ILE A 80 -0.10 5.00 10.64
N LEU A 81 -1.27 5.63 10.59
CA LEU A 81 -1.64 6.55 9.51
C LEU A 81 -1.56 8.01 9.96
N THR A 82 -0.97 8.84 9.11
CA THR A 82 -0.99 10.29 9.27
C THR A 82 -1.42 10.92 7.94
N GLY A 83 -2.47 11.73 7.99
CA GLY A 83 -3.05 12.38 6.82
C GLY A 83 -4.19 13.30 7.20
N THR A 84 -4.75 13.99 6.22
CA THR A 84 -5.96 14.78 6.42
C THR A 84 -7.15 13.88 6.70
N GLU A 85 -8.19 14.42 7.34
CA GLU A 85 -9.46 13.70 7.58
C GLU A 85 -10.01 13.03 6.31
N PHE A 86 -9.94 13.72 5.16
CA PHE A 86 -10.37 13.17 3.89
C PHE A 86 -9.49 11.98 3.44
N GLN A 87 -8.17 12.09 3.59
CA GLN A 87 -7.26 11.00 3.25
C GLN A 87 -7.49 9.77 4.12
N LEU A 88 -7.60 9.95 5.44
CA LEU A 88 -7.85 8.85 6.38
C LEU A 88 -9.16 8.13 6.03
N ARG A 89 -10.25 8.86 5.78
CA ARG A 89 -11.52 8.26 5.34
C ARG A 89 -11.40 7.46 4.04
N VAL A 90 -10.69 8.00 3.04
CA VAL A 90 -10.43 7.30 1.77
C VAL A 90 -9.64 6.02 2.00
N TRP A 91 -8.54 6.11 2.74
CA TRP A 91 -7.63 4.99 2.99
C TRP A 91 -8.31 3.87 3.76
N MET A 92 -9.04 4.21 4.84
CA MET A 92 -9.80 3.23 5.61
C MET A 92 -10.89 2.57 4.76
N LYS A 93 -11.61 3.34 3.94
CA LYS A 93 -12.63 2.75 3.08
C LYS A 93 -12.07 1.85 1.98
N VAL A 94 -10.86 2.14 1.50
CA VAL A 94 -10.17 1.28 0.52
C VAL A 94 -9.59 0.03 1.18
N ARG A 95 -9.16 0.09 2.44
CA ARG A 95 -8.71 -1.08 3.22
C ARG A 95 -9.80 -2.17 3.32
N GLU A 96 -11.07 -1.77 3.28
CA GLU A 96 -12.21 -2.70 3.31
C GLU A 96 -12.45 -3.46 1.98
N ILE A 97 -11.76 -3.14 0.88
CA ILE A 97 -11.98 -3.82 -0.40
C ILE A 97 -11.33 -5.22 -0.33
N PRO A 98 -12.10 -6.33 -0.47
CA PRO A 98 -11.56 -7.68 -0.32
C PRO A 98 -10.51 -8.07 -1.37
N TYR A 99 -9.71 -9.08 -1.06
CA TYR A 99 -8.83 -9.74 -2.03
C TYR A 99 -9.63 -10.26 -3.23
N GLY A 100 -9.14 -9.99 -4.46
CA GLY A 100 -9.80 -10.47 -5.67
C GLY A 100 -11.01 -9.65 -6.09
N GLU A 101 -11.25 -8.51 -5.45
CA GLU A 101 -12.30 -7.58 -5.82
C GLU A 101 -11.77 -6.19 -6.17
N VAL A 102 -12.47 -5.50 -7.07
CA VAL A 102 -12.19 -4.10 -7.41
C VAL A 102 -13.37 -3.20 -7.10
N ARG A 103 -13.10 -1.91 -6.89
CA ARG A 103 -14.11 -0.86 -6.79
C ARG A 103 -13.71 0.35 -7.62
N SER A 104 -14.68 1.14 -8.07
CA SER A 104 -14.38 2.37 -8.78
C SER A 104 -14.04 3.51 -7.82
N TYR A 105 -13.31 4.52 -8.30
CA TYR A 105 -13.12 5.78 -7.55
C TYR A 105 -14.44 6.43 -7.12
N GLU A 106 -15.47 6.33 -7.96
CA GLU A 106 -16.82 6.82 -7.66
C GLU A 106 -17.47 6.01 -6.53
N TRP A 107 -17.29 4.69 -6.51
CA TRP A 107 -17.77 3.85 -5.43
C TRP A 107 -17.16 4.29 -4.09
N VAL A 108 -15.85 4.53 -4.03
CA VAL A 108 -15.19 5.01 -2.81
C VAL A 108 -15.73 6.37 -2.40
N ALA A 109 -15.82 7.33 -3.34
CA ALA A 109 -16.33 8.67 -3.10
C ALA A 109 -17.75 8.67 -2.52
N ARG A 110 -18.64 7.83 -3.07
CA ARG A 110 -20.01 7.67 -2.58
C ARG A 110 -20.03 7.10 -1.16
N ASN A 111 -19.20 6.10 -0.89
CA ASN A 111 -19.21 5.39 0.37
C ASN A 111 -18.55 6.15 1.53
N ILE A 112 -17.75 7.19 1.25
CA ILE A 112 -17.25 8.13 2.28
C ILE A 112 -18.16 9.37 2.42
N GLY A 113 -19.35 9.37 1.82
CA GLY A 113 -20.31 10.47 1.88
C GLY A 113 -19.93 11.69 1.04
N ARG A 114 -19.04 11.54 0.05
CA ARG A 114 -18.54 12.64 -0.82
C ARG A 114 -18.82 12.33 -2.29
N ARG A 115 -20.10 12.25 -2.68
CA ARG A 115 -20.51 12.04 -4.08
C ARG A 115 -19.83 13.08 -4.99
N GLY A 116 -19.41 12.67 -6.19
CA GLY A 116 -18.68 13.54 -7.14
C GLY A 116 -17.17 13.71 -6.85
N ALA A 117 -16.66 13.24 -5.71
CA ALA A 117 -15.26 13.42 -5.32
C ALA A 117 -14.27 12.38 -5.91
N ALA A 118 -14.60 11.70 -7.01
CA ALA A 118 -13.78 10.61 -7.56
C ALA A 118 -12.32 11.03 -7.87
N ARG A 119 -12.13 12.25 -8.43
CA ARG A 119 -10.79 12.80 -8.67
C ARG A 119 -10.02 13.06 -7.38
N ALA A 120 -10.70 13.58 -6.35
CA ALA A 120 -10.10 13.81 -5.04
C ALA A 120 -9.71 12.49 -4.36
N VAL A 121 -10.52 11.44 -4.50
CA VAL A 121 -10.17 10.07 -4.07
C VAL A 121 -8.89 9.61 -4.76
N GLY A 122 -8.78 9.75 -6.08
CA GLY A 122 -7.55 9.40 -6.81
C GLY A 122 -6.31 10.13 -6.28
N ASN A 123 -6.42 11.42 -5.98
CA ASN A 123 -5.34 12.20 -5.36
C ASN A 123 -4.97 11.72 -3.95
N ALA A 124 -5.96 11.34 -3.13
CA ALA A 124 -5.72 10.78 -1.81
C ALA A 124 -5.03 9.40 -1.89
N LEU A 125 -5.42 8.55 -2.84
CA LEU A 125 -4.82 7.24 -3.06
C LEU A 125 -3.39 7.31 -3.59
N ARG A 126 -3.05 8.34 -4.39
CA ARG A 126 -1.66 8.61 -4.79
C ARG A 126 -0.74 8.89 -3.60
N ARG A 127 -1.31 9.34 -2.47
CA ARG A 127 -0.61 9.62 -1.22
C ARG A 127 -0.75 8.51 -0.19
N ASN A 128 -1.30 7.36 -0.55
CA ASN A 128 -1.40 6.21 0.35
C ASN A 128 0.00 5.83 0.87
N PRO A 129 0.26 5.90 2.18
CA PRO A 129 1.57 5.57 2.74
C PRO A 129 1.77 4.06 2.90
N ILE A 130 0.70 3.25 2.97
CA ILE A 130 0.77 1.80 3.18
C ILE A 130 0.16 1.10 1.96
N ALA A 131 0.90 1.06 0.85
CA ALA A 131 0.48 0.27 -0.30
C ALA A 131 0.25 -1.19 0.10
N LEU A 132 -0.52 -1.92 -0.72
CA LEU A 132 -0.87 -3.32 -0.51
C LEU A 132 -1.83 -3.59 0.67
N ILE A 133 -1.49 -3.20 1.90
CA ILE A 133 -2.37 -3.31 3.09
C ILE A 133 -3.55 -2.34 2.97
N ILE A 134 -3.32 -1.10 2.52
CA ILE A 134 -4.37 -0.26 1.93
C ILE A 134 -4.32 -0.53 0.42
N PRO A 135 -5.24 -1.34 -0.14
CA PRO A 135 -5.12 -1.91 -1.46
C PRO A 135 -5.57 -0.92 -2.54
N CYS A 136 -4.88 0.21 -2.67
CA CYS A 136 -5.21 1.23 -3.67
C CYS A 136 -5.07 0.74 -5.13
N HIS A 137 -4.40 -0.40 -5.36
CA HIS A 137 -4.38 -1.11 -6.64
C HIS A 137 -5.75 -1.72 -7.00
N ARG A 138 -6.62 -2.01 -6.02
CA ARG A 138 -8.00 -2.50 -6.23
C ARG A 138 -8.98 -1.39 -6.66
N VAL A 139 -8.54 -0.13 -6.69
CA VAL A 139 -9.39 0.99 -7.14
C VAL A 139 -9.16 1.30 -8.62
N VAL A 140 -10.19 1.11 -9.44
CA VAL A 140 -10.11 1.20 -10.91
C VAL A 140 -11.05 2.28 -11.47
N ARG A 141 -10.98 2.55 -12.78
CA ARG A 141 -11.94 3.48 -13.42
C ARG A 141 -13.33 2.85 -13.47
N LYS A 142 -14.36 3.68 -13.62
CA LYS A 142 -15.77 3.23 -13.67
C LYS A 142 -16.05 2.29 -14.85
N ASP A 143 -15.36 2.51 -15.98
CA ASP A 143 -15.43 1.70 -17.19
C ASP A 143 -14.69 0.35 -17.08
N GLY A 144 -14.15 0.02 -15.91
CA GLY A 144 -13.35 -1.18 -15.68
C GLY A 144 -11.88 -1.05 -16.08
N SER A 145 -11.48 0.04 -16.77
CA SER A 145 -10.09 0.20 -17.20
C SER A 145 -9.15 0.52 -16.04
N ILE A 146 -7.88 0.15 -16.21
CA ILE A 146 -6.85 0.42 -15.20
C ILE A 146 -6.53 1.92 -15.10
N GLY A 147 -6.84 2.50 -13.96
CA GLY A 147 -6.42 3.87 -13.62
C GLY A 147 -4.95 3.93 -13.17
N GLY A 148 -4.44 5.14 -12.95
CA GLY A 148 -3.08 5.35 -12.45
C GLY A 148 -2.80 4.67 -11.10
N PHE A 149 -1.51 4.56 -10.79
CA PHE A 149 -1.00 3.99 -9.54
C PHE A 149 0.25 4.73 -9.12
N GLY A 150 0.41 5.02 -7.82
CA GLY A 150 1.56 5.78 -7.30
C GLY A 150 2.92 5.13 -7.60
N TYR A 151 2.92 3.82 -7.83
CA TYR A 151 4.12 3.03 -8.15
C TYR A 151 4.14 2.50 -9.59
N GLY A 152 3.30 3.05 -10.47
CA GLY A 152 3.24 2.68 -11.89
C GLY A 152 2.15 1.66 -12.23
N VAL A 153 1.60 1.77 -13.44
CA VAL A 153 0.47 0.95 -13.91
C VAL A 153 0.84 -0.53 -14.00
N GLU A 154 2.08 -0.86 -14.39
CA GLU A 154 2.54 -2.24 -14.49
C GLU A 154 2.56 -2.95 -13.13
N VAL A 155 2.98 -2.28 -12.06
CA VAL A 155 2.92 -2.81 -10.69
C VAL A 155 1.46 -3.13 -10.33
N LYS A 156 0.54 -2.21 -10.62
CA LYS A 156 -0.89 -2.41 -10.37
C LYS A 156 -1.47 -3.60 -11.14
N ARG A 157 -1.12 -3.77 -12.42
CA ARG A 157 -1.55 -4.95 -13.22
C ARG A 157 -1.04 -6.25 -12.60
N LYS A 158 0.22 -6.30 -12.19
CA LYS A 158 0.82 -7.50 -11.57
C LYS A 158 0.15 -7.85 -10.25
N LEU A 159 -0.14 -6.86 -9.40
CA LEU A 159 -0.88 -7.07 -8.15
C LEU A 159 -2.29 -7.58 -8.40
N LEU A 160 -3.03 -6.99 -9.34
CA LEU A 160 -4.35 -7.46 -9.71
C LEU A 160 -4.33 -8.91 -10.24
N ARG A 161 -3.31 -9.26 -11.04
CA ARG A 161 -3.14 -10.62 -11.55
C ARG A 161 -2.86 -11.65 -10.44
N ILE A 162 -2.04 -11.30 -9.44
CA ILE A 162 -1.85 -12.15 -8.24
C ILE A 162 -3.21 -12.43 -7.60
N GLU A 163 -4.07 -11.41 -7.55
CA GLU A 163 -5.42 -11.50 -7.00
C GLU A 163 -6.45 -12.15 -7.93
N GLY A 164 -6.04 -12.68 -9.08
CA GLY A 164 -6.91 -13.36 -10.05
C GLY A 164 -7.75 -12.41 -10.90
N ILE A 165 -7.38 -11.13 -10.99
CA ILE A 165 -8.10 -10.11 -11.76
C ILE A 165 -7.30 -9.75 -13.03
N GLU A 166 -7.91 -9.91 -14.20
CA GLU A 166 -7.36 -9.48 -15.49
C GLU A 166 -8.06 -8.21 -15.99
N LEU A 167 -7.31 -7.12 -16.10
CA LEU A 167 -7.70 -5.79 -16.61
C LEU A 167 -6.56 -5.20 -17.45
#